data_AF-A0A7Y2BWY3-F1
#
_entry.id   AF-A0A7Y2BWY3-F1
#
_cell.length_a   1.000
_cell.length_b   1.000
_cell.length_c   1.000
_cell.angle_alpha   90.00
_cell.angle_beta   90.00
_cell.angle_gamma   90.00
#
_symmetry.space_group_name_H-M   'P 1'
#
loop_
_entity.id
_entity.type
_entity.pdbx_description
1 polymer ?
#
loop_
_entity_poly.entity_id
_entity_poly.type
_entity_poly.pdbx_seq_one_letter_code
_entity_poly.pdbx_strand_id
1 'polypeptide(L)'
;MENDNYTVWDIVADIWTKPKVVFAYIKEYDNTNLYIPILILLGISTSLSEAEIEVSNSDASLVIILLKSIFIGGLMGWIGYFIYCYLLEILGGFIGGKAKFDKIIRMFAYASIPSICTLIFTLQLILFFGTDAFLSDFESVDRSTLDLVIYYVCMFGQLALAIWTMVLLVIGISYFQNFTILKGILNLILPILLIGIPIMLIAFLLTINS
;
A
#
# COMPACT_ATOMS: atom_id res chain seq x y z
N MET A 1 30.20 -4.48 -12.32
CA MET A 1 29.09 -4.81 -11.41
C MET A 1 28.99 -6.32 -11.46
N GLU A 2 29.25 -6.96 -10.33
CA GLU A 2 29.37 -8.41 -10.23
C GLU A 2 28.05 -9.06 -10.64
N ASN A 3 28.15 -10.19 -11.32
CA ASN A 3 27.09 -10.85 -12.08
C ASN A 3 26.17 -11.64 -11.12
N ASP A 4 25.66 -10.97 -10.09
CA ASP A 4 24.82 -11.59 -9.08
C ASP A 4 23.40 -11.67 -9.61
N ASN A 5 23.03 -12.87 -10.08
CA ASN A 5 21.64 -13.22 -10.34
C ASN A 5 20.86 -13.13 -9.02
N TYR A 6 20.33 -11.95 -8.70
CA TYR A 6 19.44 -11.76 -7.56
C TYR A 6 18.30 -12.79 -7.64
N THR A 7 18.20 -13.63 -6.61
CA THR A 7 17.03 -14.45 -6.42
C THR A 7 15.87 -13.58 -5.91
N VAL A 8 14.67 -14.15 -5.94
CA VAL A 8 13.47 -13.50 -5.37
C VAL A 8 13.69 -13.13 -3.91
N TRP A 9 14.33 -14.01 -3.14
CA TRP A 9 14.58 -13.80 -1.72
C TRP A 9 15.58 -12.67 -1.49
N ASP A 10 16.60 -12.55 -2.35
CA ASP A 10 17.56 -11.45 -2.26
C ASP A 10 16.87 -10.11 -2.50
N ILE A 11 15.94 -10.04 -3.47
CA ILE A 11 15.14 -8.82 -3.72
C ILE A 11 14.29 -8.47 -2.51
N VAL A 12 13.56 -9.45 -1.96
CA VAL A 12 12.67 -9.26 -0.81
C VAL A 12 13.46 -8.89 0.45
N ALA A 13 14.68 -9.39 0.64
CA ALA A 13 15.51 -9.07 1.80
C ALA A 13 16.24 -7.73 1.64
N ASP A 14 16.83 -7.46 0.47
CA ASP A 14 17.64 -6.27 0.26
C ASP A 14 16.78 -5.01 0.05
N ILE A 15 15.50 -5.10 -0.33
CA ILE A 15 14.66 -3.90 -0.52
C ILE A 15 14.55 -3.07 0.77
N TRP A 16 14.66 -3.71 1.93
CA TRP A 16 14.58 -3.08 3.25
C TRP A 16 15.82 -2.26 3.63
N THR A 17 16.99 -2.57 3.07
CA THR A 17 18.26 -1.99 3.54
C THR A 17 19.09 -1.39 2.42
N LYS A 18 18.94 -1.90 1.19
CA LYS A 18 19.64 -1.49 -0.02
C LYS A 18 18.67 -1.19 -1.17
N PRO A 19 17.63 -0.34 -0.97
CA PRO A 19 16.57 -0.16 -1.97
C PRO A 19 17.08 0.34 -3.32
N LYS A 20 18.12 1.19 -3.35
CA LYS A 20 18.72 1.67 -4.60
C LYS A 20 19.37 0.56 -5.43
N VAL A 21 19.97 -0.43 -4.78
CA VAL A 21 20.59 -1.58 -5.46
C VAL A 21 19.51 -2.44 -6.09
N VAL A 22 18.46 -2.74 -5.30
CA VAL A 22 17.30 -3.51 -5.77
C VAL A 22 16.58 -2.80 -6.92
N PHE A 23 16.36 -1.49 -6.83
CA PHE A 23 15.75 -0.71 -7.90
C PHE A 23 16.61 -0.62 -9.16
N ALA A 24 17.94 -0.54 -9.02
CA ALA A 24 18.85 -0.63 -10.17
C ALA A 24 18.72 -2.00 -10.87
N TYR A 25 18.71 -3.09 -10.10
CA TYR A 25 18.53 -4.43 -10.62
C TYR A 25 17.18 -4.60 -11.35
N ILE A 26 16.06 -4.23 -10.72
CA ILE A 26 14.71 -4.35 -11.33
C ILE A 26 14.56 -3.46 -12.58
N LYS A 27 15.27 -2.32 -12.63
CA LYS A 27 15.24 -1.44 -13.80
C LYS A 27 15.89 -2.11 -15.01
N GLU A 28 17.01 -2.79 -14.79
CA GLU A 28 17.84 -3.39 -15.84
C GLU A 28 17.36 -4.78 -16.26
N TYR A 29 16.86 -5.58 -15.31
CA TYR A 29 16.42 -6.95 -15.53
C TYR A 29 14.89 -7.09 -15.48
N ASP A 30 14.31 -7.55 -16.58
CA ASP A 30 12.85 -7.67 -16.74
C ASP A 30 12.29 -9.04 -16.29
N ASN A 31 13.15 -9.95 -15.83
CA ASN A 31 12.78 -11.36 -15.63
C ASN A 31 12.00 -11.66 -14.34
N THR A 32 11.89 -10.72 -13.39
CA THR A 32 11.17 -10.95 -12.13
C THR A 32 9.70 -10.55 -12.23
N ASN A 33 8.89 -11.47 -12.75
CA ASN A 33 7.45 -11.30 -12.99
C ASN A 33 6.57 -11.42 -11.73
N LEU A 34 7.13 -11.17 -10.53
CA LEU A 34 6.43 -11.31 -9.25
C LEU A 34 5.55 -10.12 -8.86
N TYR A 35 5.62 -9.02 -9.63
CA TYR A 35 4.87 -7.82 -9.30
C TYR A 35 3.35 -8.07 -9.29
N ILE A 36 2.81 -8.99 -10.10
CA ILE A 36 1.37 -9.32 -10.08
C ILE A 36 0.94 -9.96 -8.74
N PRO A 37 1.54 -11.08 -8.27
CA PRO A 37 1.25 -11.61 -6.94
C PRO A 37 1.40 -10.57 -5.82
N ILE A 38 2.43 -9.73 -5.88
CA ILE A 38 2.68 -8.67 -4.90
C ILE A 38 1.52 -7.66 -4.90
N LEU A 39 1.07 -7.22 -6.07
CA LEU A 39 -0.06 -6.27 -6.18
C LEU A 39 -1.39 -6.87 -5.71
N ILE A 40 -1.62 -8.16 -5.94
CA ILE A 40 -2.81 -8.87 -5.41
C ILE A 40 -2.78 -8.86 -3.88
N LEU A 41 -1.64 -9.26 -3.28
CA LEU A 41 -1.47 -9.25 -1.82
C LEU A 41 -1.61 -7.85 -1.23
N LEU A 42 -1.07 -6.84 -1.92
CA LEU A 42 -1.21 -5.44 -1.52
C LEU A 42 -2.68 -4.98 -1.56
N GLY A 43 -3.44 -5.41 -2.57
CA GLY A 43 -4.88 -5.13 -2.68
C GLY A 43 -5.69 -5.77 -1.54
N ILE A 44 -5.38 -7.02 -1.18
CA ILE A 44 -5.98 -7.70 -0.02
C ILE A 44 -5.64 -6.93 1.27
N SER A 45 -4.36 -6.59 1.46
CA SER A 45 -3.88 -5.84 2.62
C SER A 45 -4.61 -4.51 2.79
N THR A 46 -4.76 -3.76 1.71
CA THR A 46 -5.41 -2.44 1.74
C THR A 46 -6.90 -2.55 2.00
N SER A 47 -7.58 -3.49 1.35
CA SER A 47 -9.00 -3.71 1.59
C SER A 47 -9.31 -4.24 2.99
N LEU A 48 -8.36 -4.90 3.65
CA LEU A 48 -8.52 -5.33 5.03
C LEU A 48 -8.35 -4.15 6.00
N SER A 49 -7.39 -3.25 5.75
CA SER A 49 -7.26 -2.01 6.52
C SER A 49 -8.46 -1.07 6.35
N GLU A 50 -9.08 -1.04 5.17
CA GLU A 50 -10.29 -0.22 4.93
C GLU A 50 -11.56 -0.79 5.58
N ALA A 51 -11.56 -2.09 5.93
CA ALA A 51 -12.73 -2.73 6.53
C ALA A 51 -13.13 -2.11 7.88
N GLU A 52 -12.19 -1.47 8.59
CA GLU A 52 -12.43 -0.70 9.82
C GLU A 52 -13.57 0.33 9.65
N ILE A 53 -13.59 1.00 8.49
CA ILE A 53 -14.57 2.04 8.17
C ILE A 53 -15.96 1.41 7.92
N GLU A 54 -16.00 0.19 7.37
CA GLU A 54 -17.25 -0.49 7.03
C GLU A 54 -17.90 -1.19 8.22
N VAL A 55 -17.11 -1.80 9.10
CA VAL A 55 -17.61 -2.44 10.33
C VAL A 55 -18.27 -1.42 11.24
N SER A 56 -17.69 -0.22 11.34
CA SER A 56 -18.28 0.88 12.11
C SER A 56 -19.69 1.28 11.62
N ASN A 57 -20.06 0.91 10.39
CA ASN A 57 -21.35 1.23 9.76
C ASN A 57 -22.27 0.01 9.57
N SER A 58 -21.85 -1.21 9.95
CA SER A 58 -22.62 -2.44 9.70
C SER A 58 -22.36 -3.56 10.70
N ASP A 59 -23.38 -4.39 10.99
CA ASP A 59 -23.26 -5.63 11.77
C ASP A 59 -22.66 -6.80 10.94
N ALA A 60 -21.69 -6.50 10.08
CA ALA A 60 -21.10 -7.50 9.20
C ALA A 60 -20.29 -8.54 10.00
N SER A 61 -20.49 -9.82 9.70
CA SER A 61 -19.71 -10.88 10.34
C SER A 61 -18.25 -10.87 9.86
N LEU A 62 -17.34 -11.31 10.72
CA LEU A 62 -15.91 -11.47 10.42
C LEU A 62 -15.65 -12.24 9.12
N VAL A 63 -16.44 -13.28 8.86
CA VAL A 63 -16.33 -14.10 7.65
C VAL A 63 -16.66 -13.28 6.41
N ILE A 64 -17.69 -12.44 6.46
CA ILE A 64 -18.07 -11.56 5.35
C ILE A 64 -16.97 -10.54 5.08
N ILE A 65 -16.42 -9.93 6.14
CA ILE A 65 -15.32 -8.96 6.03
C ILE A 65 -14.11 -9.61 5.33
N LEU A 66 -13.66 -10.77 5.81
CA LEU A 66 -12.52 -11.48 5.22
C LEU A 66 -12.75 -11.87 3.76
N LEU A 67 -13.93 -12.42 3.44
CA LEU A 67 -14.26 -12.77 2.05
C LEU A 67 -14.29 -11.53 1.18
N LYS A 68 -14.90 -10.44 1.65
CA LYS A 68 -14.94 -9.17 0.92
C LYS A 68 -13.53 -8.64 0.67
N SER A 69 -12.65 -8.63 1.67
CA SER A 69 -11.27 -8.15 1.50
C SER A 69 -10.45 -9.03 0.56
N ILE A 70 -10.64 -10.35 0.57
CA ILE A 70 -9.94 -11.27 -0.34
C ILE A 70 -10.46 -11.11 -1.78
N PHE A 71 -11.77 -11.13 -1.98
CA PHE A 71 -12.36 -11.09 -3.32
C PHE A 71 -12.36 -9.68 -3.91
N ILE A 72 -12.86 -8.68 -3.19
CA ILE A 72 -12.90 -7.29 -3.67
C ILE A 72 -11.50 -6.69 -3.61
N GLY A 73 -10.79 -6.79 -2.49
CA GLY A 73 -9.42 -6.26 -2.39
C GLY A 73 -8.45 -6.94 -3.35
N GLY A 74 -8.49 -8.27 -3.43
CA GLY A 74 -7.64 -9.04 -4.34
C GLY A 74 -7.96 -8.83 -5.83
N LEU A 75 -9.22 -8.64 -6.22
CA LEU A 75 -9.59 -8.46 -7.64
C LEU A 75 -9.68 -6.99 -8.08
N MET A 76 -10.14 -6.08 -7.23
CA MET A 76 -10.30 -4.65 -7.57
C MET A 76 -9.11 -3.81 -7.12
N GLY A 77 -8.46 -4.15 -6.00
CA GLY A 77 -7.36 -3.36 -5.44
C GLY A 77 -6.18 -3.24 -6.39
N TRP A 78 -5.78 -4.34 -7.05
CA TRP A 78 -4.67 -4.32 -8.01
C TRP A 78 -4.98 -3.47 -9.25
N ILE A 79 -6.24 -3.43 -9.72
CA ILE A 79 -6.66 -2.56 -10.84
C ILE A 79 -6.46 -1.09 -10.46
N GLY A 80 -6.81 -0.70 -9.22
CA GLY A 80 -6.56 0.63 -8.70
C GLY A 80 -5.08 1.02 -8.78
N TYR A 81 -4.16 0.10 -8.45
CA TYR A 81 -2.71 0.35 -8.57
C TYR A 81 -2.24 0.49 -10.01
N PHE A 82 -2.84 -0.21 -10.97
CA PHE A 82 -2.55 -0.02 -12.39
C PHE A 82 -2.92 1.41 -12.83
N ILE A 83 -4.12 1.86 -12.46
CA ILE A 83 -4.58 3.23 -12.75
C ILE A 83 -3.64 4.25 -12.08
N TYR A 84 -3.33 4.05 -10.80
CA TYR A 84 -2.44 4.93 -10.04
C TYR A 84 -1.05 5.03 -10.70
N CYS A 85 -0.43 3.89 -11.04
CA CYS A 85 0.89 3.87 -11.68
C CYS A 85 0.88 4.48 -13.09
N TYR A 86 -0.23 4.34 -13.82
CA TYR A 86 -0.39 4.99 -15.12
C TYR A 86 -0.46 6.52 -14.97
N LEU A 87 -1.16 7.01 -13.94
CA LEU A 87 -1.15 8.44 -13.61
C LEU A 87 0.23 8.93 -13.17
N LEU A 88 1.03 8.11 -12.46
CA LEU A 88 2.42 8.45 -12.14
C LEU A 88 3.30 8.62 -13.39
N GLU A 89 3.03 7.86 -14.47
CA GLU A 89 3.70 8.08 -15.76
C GLU A 89 3.28 9.42 -16.36
N ILE A 90 1.98 9.63 -16.52
CA ILE A 90 1.44 10.81 -17.21
C ILE A 90 1.82 12.10 -16.47
N LEU A 91 1.50 12.16 -15.17
CA LEU A 91 1.74 13.34 -14.33
C LEU A 91 3.24 13.54 -14.11
N GLY A 92 4.00 12.46 -14.03
CA GLY A 92 5.46 12.49 -14.04
C GLY A 92 5.98 13.15 -15.33
N GLY A 93 5.47 12.75 -16.49
CA GLY A 93 5.83 13.33 -17.78
C GLY A 93 5.66 14.85 -17.83
N PHE A 94 4.56 15.38 -17.27
CA PHE A 94 4.32 16.83 -17.20
C PHE A 94 5.36 17.59 -16.36
N ILE A 95 5.99 16.96 -15.36
CA ILE A 95 7.02 17.58 -14.51
C ILE A 95 8.46 17.15 -14.89
N GLY A 96 8.62 16.55 -16.07
CA GLY A 96 9.90 16.20 -16.69
C GLY A 96 10.37 14.75 -16.47
N GLY A 97 9.45 13.85 -16.08
CA GLY A 97 9.70 12.43 -15.84
C GLY A 97 9.95 11.66 -17.13
N LYS A 98 10.63 10.51 -17.00
CA LYS A 98 11.05 9.67 -18.13
C LYS A 98 10.67 8.19 -18.01
N ALA A 99 10.20 7.76 -16.84
CA ALA A 99 9.85 6.36 -16.62
C ALA A 99 8.54 6.01 -17.32
N LYS A 100 8.49 4.79 -17.85
CA LYS A 100 7.29 4.20 -18.46
C LYS A 100 6.54 3.32 -17.47
N PHE A 101 5.25 3.15 -17.72
CA PHE A 101 4.32 2.41 -16.88
C PHE A 101 4.85 1.02 -16.49
N ASP A 102 5.40 0.27 -17.43
CA ASP A 102 5.94 -1.08 -17.22
C ASP A 102 7.03 -1.14 -16.15
N LYS A 103 7.84 -0.08 -16.05
CA LYS A 103 8.90 0.05 -15.03
C LYS A 103 8.35 0.61 -13.72
N ILE A 104 7.42 1.56 -13.78
CA ILE A 104 6.79 2.17 -12.60
C ILE A 104 5.99 1.12 -11.83
N ILE A 105 5.16 0.30 -12.49
CA ILE A 105 4.31 -0.70 -11.82
C ILE A 105 5.13 -1.75 -11.09
N ARG A 106 6.28 -2.17 -11.68
CA ARG A 106 7.20 -3.10 -11.03
C ARG A 106 7.87 -2.46 -9.82
N MET A 107 8.43 -1.27 -9.99
CA MET A 107 9.03 -0.50 -8.88
C MET A 107 8.02 -0.34 -7.74
N PHE A 108 6.79 0.06 -8.06
CA PHE A 108 5.72 0.26 -7.11
C PHE A 108 5.40 -1.01 -6.33
N ALA A 109 5.26 -2.14 -7.02
CA ALA A 109 5.00 -3.43 -6.38
C ALA A 109 6.11 -3.78 -5.37
N TYR A 110 7.37 -3.77 -5.78
CA TYR A 110 8.48 -4.12 -4.88
C TYR A 110 8.66 -3.12 -3.72
N ALA A 111 8.44 -1.82 -3.98
CA ALA A 111 8.45 -0.80 -2.92
C ALA A 111 7.33 -1.00 -1.89
N SER A 112 6.25 -1.69 -2.26
CA SER A 112 5.08 -1.94 -1.41
C SER A 112 5.17 -3.23 -0.58
N ILE A 113 6.28 -3.98 -0.67
CA ILE A 113 6.50 -5.19 0.13
C ILE A 113 6.30 -4.93 1.64
N PRO A 114 6.81 -3.84 2.25
CA PRO A 114 6.59 -3.60 3.67
C PRO A 114 5.12 -3.42 4.03
N SER A 115 4.32 -2.80 3.15
CA SER A 115 2.88 -2.69 3.35
C SER A 115 2.18 -4.04 3.32
N ILE A 116 2.63 -5.02 2.55
CA ILE A 116 2.06 -6.37 2.60
C ILE A 116 2.33 -7.04 3.95
N CYS A 117 3.46 -6.73 4.59
CA CYS A 117 3.78 -7.25 5.92
C CYS A 117 2.83 -6.71 7.01
N THR A 118 2.02 -5.67 6.75
CA THR A 118 1.01 -5.23 7.73
C THR A 118 -0.07 -6.28 7.95
N LEU A 119 -0.35 -7.14 6.95
CA LEU A 119 -1.25 -8.29 7.10
C LEU A 119 -0.91 -9.15 8.31
N ILE A 120 0.37 -9.28 8.65
CA ILE A 120 0.81 -10.02 9.84
C ILE A 120 0.22 -9.35 11.09
N PHE A 121 0.36 -8.04 11.25
CA PHE A 121 -0.22 -7.35 12.40
C PHE A 121 -1.75 -7.37 12.39
N THR A 122 -2.38 -7.23 11.22
CA THR A 122 -3.84 -7.27 11.11
C THR A 122 -4.41 -8.65 11.46
N LEU A 123 -3.78 -9.74 11.01
CA LEU A 123 -4.19 -11.10 11.35
C LEU A 123 -4.04 -11.38 12.86
N GLN A 124 -3.02 -10.82 13.50
CA GLN A 124 -2.86 -10.91 14.96
C GLN A 124 -4.01 -10.21 15.66
N LEU A 125 -4.36 -8.98 15.27
CA LEU A 125 -5.50 -8.27 15.84
C LEU A 125 -6.80 -9.05 15.68
N ILE A 126 -7.06 -9.61 14.50
CA ILE A 126 -8.23 -10.44 14.22
C ILE A 126 -8.23 -11.70 15.11
N LEU A 127 -7.07 -12.32 15.34
CA LEU A 127 -6.96 -13.52 16.17
C LEU A 127 -7.29 -13.24 17.64
N PHE A 128 -6.83 -12.11 18.19
CA PHE A 128 -7.03 -11.75 19.59
C PHE A 128 -8.39 -11.09 19.84
N PHE A 129 -8.89 -10.29 18.90
CA PHE A 129 -10.05 -9.42 19.10
C PHE A 129 -11.24 -9.72 18.18
N GLY A 130 -11.07 -10.62 17.20
CA GLY A 130 -12.16 -10.97 16.28
C GLY A 130 -12.62 -9.75 15.47
N THR A 131 -13.93 -9.49 15.47
CA THR A 131 -14.53 -8.33 14.82
C THR A 131 -14.15 -7.02 15.48
N ASP A 132 -13.82 -7.05 16.77
CA ASP A 132 -13.49 -5.85 17.52
C ASP A 132 -12.17 -5.23 17.06
N ALA A 133 -11.33 -5.99 16.36
CA ALA A 133 -10.12 -5.51 15.70
C ALA A 133 -10.38 -4.36 14.71
N PHE A 134 -11.62 -4.21 14.23
CA PHE A 134 -12.02 -3.25 13.22
C PHE A 134 -12.84 -2.07 13.78
N LEU A 135 -13.08 -2.03 15.09
CA LEU A 135 -13.88 -0.97 15.71
C LEU A 135 -13.04 0.30 15.89
N SER A 136 -13.59 1.45 15.49
CA SER A 136 -12.96 2.76 15.71
C SER A 136 -12.79 3.11 17.19
N ASP A 137 -13.69 2.60 18.04
CA ASP A 137 -13.77 2.94 19.46
C ASP A 137 -13.17 1.84 20.34
N PHE A 138 -12.09 1.19 19.89
CA PHE A 138 -11.46 0.06 20.58
C PHE A 138 -11.16 0.34 22.08
N GLU A 139 -10.85 1.60 22.42
CA GLU A 139 -10.55 2.06 23.80
C GLU A 139 -11.80 2.25 24.68
N SER A 140 -13.00 2.35 24.10
CA SER A 140 -14.25 2.63 24.84
C SER A 140 -14.83 1.41 25.56
N VAL A 141 -14.32 0.23 25.23
CA VAL A 141 -14.69 -1.06 25.85
C VAL A 141 -13.75 -1.30 27.03
N ASP A 142 -14.28 -1.82 28.14
CA ASP A 142 -13.47 -2.21 29.31
C ASP A 142 -12.51 -3.36 28.92
N ARG A 143 -11.25 -3.03 28.66
CA ARG A 143 -10.21 -3.94 28.15
C ARG A 143 -9.10 -4.11 29.17
N SER A 144 -8.48 -5.29 29.18
CA SER A 144 -7.33 -5.51 30.03
C SER A 144 -6.12 -4.70 29.55
N THR A 145 -5.18 -4.40 30.45
CA THR A 145 -3.93 -3.74 30.07
C THR A 145 -3.14 -4.52 29.01
N LEU A 146 -3.25 -5.86 29.03
CA LEU A 146 -2.60 -6.73 28.06
C LEU A 146 -3.19 -6.54 26.66
N ASP A 147 -4.52 -6.42 26.54
CA ASP A 147 -5.21 -6.19 25.26
C ASP A 147 -4.75 -4.88 24.62
N LEU A 148 -4.66 -3.80 25.42
CA LEU A 148 -4.18 -2.49 24.95
C LEU A 148 -2.73 -2.57 24.47
N VAL A 149 -1.86 -3.27 25.19
CA VAL A 149 -0.46 -3.46 24.77
C VAL A 149 -0.37 -4.19 23.43
N ILE A 150 -1.12 -5.28 23.23
CA ILE A 150 -1.15 -6.01 21.96
C ILE A 150 -1.64 -5.11 20.84
N TYR A 151 -2.73 -4.38 21.06
CA TYR A 151 -3.33 -3.48 20.09
C TYR A 151 -2.32 -2.42 19.62
N TYR A 152 -1.73 -1.66 20.55
CA TYR A 152 -0.80 -0.59 20.19
C TYR A 152 0.49 -1.12 19.56
N VAL A 153 1.04 -2.24 20.01
CA VAL A 153 2.22 -2.85 19.36
C VAL A 153 1.92 -3.17 17.90
N CYS A 154 0.74 -3.72 17.60
CA CYS A 154 0.34 -3.99 16.23
C CYS A 154 0.14 -2.70 15.43
N MET A 155 -0.53 -1.69 15.99
CA MET A 155 -0.74 -0.40 15.33
C MET A 155 0.57 0.34 15.03
N PHE A 156 1.49 0.39 15.99
CA PHE A 156 2.82 0.99 15.78
C PHE A 156 3.63 0.22 14.74
N GLY A 157 3.55 -1.11 14.74
CA GLY A 157 4.17 -1.95 13.71
C GLY A 157 3.65 -1.63 12.30
N GLN A 158 2.32 -1.53 12.15
CA GLN A 158 1.69 -1.15 10.88
C GLN A 158 2.09 0.25 10.43
N LEU A 159 2.10 1.23 11.35
CA LEU A 159 2.52 2.60 11.06
C LEU A 159 4.00 2.66 10.61
N ALA A 160 4.90 1.93 11.29
CA ALA A 160 6.31 1.88 10.93
C ALA A 160 6.51 1.30 9.52
N LEU A 161 5.78 0.23 9.18
CA LEU A 161 5.79 -0.37 7.84
C LEU A 161 5.22 0.58 6.79
N ALA A 162 4.13 1.29 7.08
CA ALA A 162 3.53 2.26 6.16
C ALA A 162 4.48 3.43 5.86
N ILE A 163 5.15 3.97 6.89
CA ILE A 163 6.17 5.00 6.73
C ILE A 163 7.32 4.46 5.87
N TRP A 164 7.77 3.23 6.12
CA TRP A 164 8.84 2.62 5.36
C TRP A 164 8.48 2.41 3.89
N THR A 165 7.27 1.92 3.59
CA THR A 165 6.75 1.85 2.21
C THR A 165 6.77 3.21 1.53
N MET A 166 6.34 4.28 2.22
CA MET A 166 6.36 5.63 1.65
C MET A 166 7.79 6.08 1.32
N VAL A 167 8.76 5.82 2.19
CA VAL A 167 10.18 6.09 1.93
C VAL A 167 10.67 5.34 0.69
N LEU A 168 10.34 4.06 0.56
CA LEU A 168 10.73 3.25 -0.59
C LEU A 168 10.09 3.74 -1.89
N LEU A 169 8.81 4.11 -1.87
CA LEU A 169 8.10 4.67 -3.02
C LEU A 169 8.74 5.98 -3.48
N VAL A 170 9.11 6.87 -2.56
CA VAL A 170 9.80 8.12 -2.88
C VAL A 170 11.17 7.84 -3.50
N ILE A 171 11.97 6.94 -2.91
CA ILE A 171 13.28 6.56 -3.45
C ILE A 171 13.13 5.96 -4.86
N GLY A 172 12.20 5.02 -5.01
CA GLY A 172 11.97 4.29 -6.25
C GLY A 172 11.47 5.21 -7.37
N ILE A 173 10.43 6.00 -7.12
CA ILE A 173 9.90 6.91 -8.14
C ILE A 173 10.93 7.97 -8.52
N SER A 174 11.69 8.50 -7.56
CA SER A 174 12.76 9.46 -7.86
C SER A 174 13.84 8.84 -8.74
N TYR A 175 14.24 7.60 -8.45
CA TYR A 175 15.25 6.88 -9.23
C TYR A 175 14.78 6.54 -10.65
N PHE A 176 13.55 6.03 -10.80
CA PHE A 176 13.03 5.63 -12.11
C PHE A 176 12.70 6.83 -12.99
N GLN A 177 12.08 7.88 -12.42
CA GLN A 177 11.71 9.09 -13.17
C GLN A 177 12.89 10.05 -13.41
N ASN A 178 14.05 9.83 -12.78
CA ASN A 178 15.19 10.77 -12.72
C ASN A 178 14.80 12.10 -12.07
N PHE A 179 14.07 12.03 -10.96
CA PHE A 179 13.64 13.19 -10.19
C PHE A 179 14.51 13.42 -8.96
N THR A 180 14.49 14.67 -8.48
CA THR A 180 14.86 14.97 -7.10
C THR A 180 13.83 14.35 -6.14
N ILE A 181 14.17 14.23 -4.86
CA ILE A 181 13.26 13.67 -3.84
C ILE A 181 11.94 14.47 -3.81
N LEU A 182 12.01 15.80 -3.84
CA LEU A 182 10.82 16.66 -3.81
C LEU A 182 9.90 16.44 -5.02
N LYS A 183 10.48 16.31 -6.22
CA LYS A 183 9.70 15.98 -7.43
C LYS A 183 9.11 14.57 -7.36
N GLY A 184 9.79 13.63 -6.73
CA GLY A 184 9.26 12.28 -6.47
C GLY A 184 8.04 12.31 -5.55
N ILE A 185 8.13 13.04 -4.42
CA ILE A 185 7.01 13.26 -3.50
C ILE A 185 5.84 13.93 -4.23
N LEU A 186 6.11 14.99 -5.01
CA LEU A 186 5.08 15.66 -5.79
C LEU A 186 4.41 14.68 -6.77
N ASN A 187 5.18 13.84 -7.45
CA ASN A 187 4.62 12.86 -8.38
C ASN A 187 3.72 11.83 -7.69
N LEU A 188 4.03 11.41 -6.46
CA LEU A 188 3.17 10.49 -5.70
C LEU A 188 1.85 11.15 -5.25
N ILE A 189 1.89 12.44 -4.91
CA ILE A 189 0.72 13.19 -4.42
C ILE A 189 -0.21 13.60 -5.57
N LEU A 190 0.34 13.93 -6.75
CA LEU A 190 -0.44 14.46 -7.87
C LEU A 190 -1.63 13.55 -8.31
N PRO A 191 -1.47 12.23 -8.50
CA PRO A 191 -2.61 11.35 -8.79
C PRO A 191 -3.66 11.34 -7.69
N ILE A 192 -3.25 11.41 -6.43
CA ILE A 192 -4.15 11.42 -5.27
C ILE A 192 -4.99 12.69 -5.28
N LEU A 193 -4.39 13.85 -5.57
CA LEU A 193 -5.14 15.11 -5.71
C LEU A 193 -6.07 15.08 -6.92
N LEU A 194 -5.61 14.54 -8.05
CA LEU A 194 -6.39 14.48 -9.29
C LEU A 194 -7.65 13.63 -9.13
N ILE A 195 -7.58 12.50 -8.40
CA ILE A 195 -8.72 11.61 -8.15
C ILE A 195 -9.52 12.07 -6.92
N GLY A 196 -8.82 12.41 -5.84
CA GLY A 196 -9.41 12.70 -4.54
C GLY A 196 -10.22 14.00 -4.51
N ILE A 197 -9.77 15.07 -5.18
CA ILE A 197 -10.50 16.35 -5.20
C ILE A 197 -11.88 16.19 -5.85
N PRO A 198 -12.03 15.62 -7.07
CA PRO A 198 -13.35 15.37 -7.64
C PRO A 198 -14.27 14.53 -6.76
N ILE A 199 -13.74 13.46 -6.13
CA ILE A 199 -14.54 12.60 -5.24
C ILE A 199 -15.04 13.39 -4.03
N MET A 200 -14.17 14.16 -3.38
CA MET A 200 -14.55 15.01 -2.24
C MET A 200 -15.59 16.06 -2.63
N LEU A 201 -15.46 16.69 -3.81
CA LEU A 201 -16.44 17.66 -4.30
C LEU A 201 -17.80 17.02 -4.56
N ILE A 202 -17.83 15.84 -5.18
CA ILE A 202 -19.08 15.10 -5.42
C ILE A 202 -19.73 14.74 -4.08
N ALA A 203 -18.97 14.18 -3.13
CA ALA A 203 -19.46 13.83 -1.80
C ALA A 203 -20.06 15.06 -1.08
N PHE A 204 -19.35 16.18 -1.10
CA PHE A 204 -19.82 17.44 -0.51
C PHE A 204 -21.12 17.95 -1.15
N LEU A 205 -21.23 17.88 -2.47
CA LEU A 205 -22.46 18.25 -3.19
C LEU A 205 -23.62 17.32 -2.84
N LEU A 206 -23.38 16.03 -2.63
CA LEU A 206 -24.42 15.09 -2.22
C LEU A 206 -24.90 15.37 -0.79
N THR A 207 -23.99 15.69 0.14
CA THR A 207 -24.33 16.01 1.54
C THR A 207 -25.11 17.31 1.69
N ILE A 208 -24.86 18.33 0.86
CA ILE A 208 -25.64 19.58 0.92
C ILE A 208 -27.08 19.37 0.45
N ASN A 209 -27.31 18.39 -0.43
CA ASN A 209 -28.61 18.14 -1.05
C ASN A 209 -29.47 17.09 -0.29
N SER A 210 -28.93 16.46 0.77
CA SER A 210 -29.62 15.50 1.64
C SER A 210 -30.13 16.17 2.91
#